data_AF-A0A8J6SYG3-F1
#
_entry.id   AF-A0A8J6SYG3-F1
#
_cell.length_a   1.000
_cell.length_b   1.000
_cell.length_c   1.000
_cell.angle_alpha   90.00
_cell.angle_beta   90.00
_cell.angle_gamma   90.00
#
_symmetry.space_group_name_H-M   'P 1'
#
loop_
_entity.id
_entity.type
_entity.pdbx_description
1 polymer ?
#
loop_
_entity_poly.entity_id
_entity_poly.type
_entity_poly.pdbx_seq_one_letter_code
_entity_poly.pdbx_strand_id
1 'polypeptide(L)'
;MTVIKRSRANTSQDLAAAIEKLCPMLESQKEYDAVADLKVASDTIKNAVEGSKEHKAAVDTVIDAFEGDHELMAYTHQRDTDQWTEVEELSHQSARVLNLARRLR
;
A
#
# COMPACT_ATOMS: atom_id res chain seq x y z
N MET A 1 24.85 -16.67 4.48
CA MET A 1 23.85 -15.62 4.24
C MET A 1 22.76 -16.22 3.36
N THR A 2 21.72 -16.80 3.97
CA THR A 2 20.63 -17.47 3.27
C THR A 2 19.76 -16.40 2.62
N VAL A 3 19.83 -16.28 1.29
CA VAL A 3 18.91 -15.43 0.54
C VAL A 3 17.54 -16.10 0.64
N ILE A 4 16.74 -15.68 1.63
CA ILE A 4 15.32 -16.06 1.72
C ILE A 4 14.67 -15.42 0.50
N LYS A 5 14.50 -16.20 -0.58
CA LYS A 5 13.67 -15.81 -1.72
C LYS A 5 12.25 -15.64 -1.16
N ARG A 6 11.87 -14.41 -0.79
CA ARG A 6 10.50 -14.12 -0.34
C ARG A 6 9.58 -14.54 -1.47
N SER A 7 8.72 -15.52 -1.20
CA SER A 7 7.75 -16.02 -2.17
C SER A 7 6.76 -14.90 -2.50
N ARG A 8 6.24 -14.89 -3.74
CA ARG A 8 5.17 -13.96 -4.16
C ARG A 8 3.93 -14.11 -3.27
N ALA A 9 3.63 -15.32 -2.81
CA ALA A 9 2.64 -15.65 -1.78
C ALA A 9 2.72 -14.78 -0.53
N ASN A 10 3.94 -14.57 -0.03
CA ASN A 10 4.16 -13.76 1.15
C ASN A 10 4.06 -12.26 0.82
N THR A 11 4.24 -11.88 -0.45
CA THR A 11 4.21 -10.48 -0.89
C THR A 11 2.78 -9.94 -0.95
N SER A 12 1.79 -10.74 -1.36
CA SER A 12 0.36 -10.34 -1.31
C SER A 12 -0.13 -10.17 0.12
N GLN A 13 0.27 -11.07 1.03
CA GLN A 13 -0.03 -10.94 2.46
C GLN A 13 0.68 -9.73 3.08
N ASP A 14 1.95 -9.50 2.75
CA ASP A 14 2.72 -8.33 3.17
C ASP A 14 2.07 -7.03 2.68
N LEU A 15 1.54 -7.01 1.44
CA LEU A 15 0.83 -5.87 0.87
C LEU A 15 -0.45 -5.58 1.65
N ALA A 16 -1.26 -6.60 1.88
CA ALA A 16 -2.51 -6.46 2.62
C ALA A 16 -2.28 -5.96 4.07
N ALA A 17 -1.26 -6.51 4.74
CA ALA A 17 -0.87 -6.07 6.09
C ALA A 17 -0.31 -4.63 6.11
N ALA A 18 0.37 -4.20 5.04
CA ALA A 18 0.84 -2.82 4.92
C ALA A 18 -0.34 -1.85 4.70
N ILE A 19 -1.34 -2.25 3.91
CA ILE A 19 -2.56 -1.45 3.70
C ILE A 19 -3.36 -1.32 5.00
N GLU A 20 -3.51 -2.40 5.78
CA GLU A 20 -4.19 -2.35 7.09
C GLU A 20 -3.53 -1.39 8.07
N LYS A 21 -2.20 -1.28 8.03
CA LYS A 21 -1.45 -0.32 8.85
C LYS A 21 -1.59 1.12 8.36
N LEU A 22 -1.72 1.31 7.05
CA LEU A 22 -1.87 2.64 6.45
C LEU A 22 -3.29 3.22 6.64
N CYS A 23 -4.33 2.37 6.63
CA CYS A 23 -5.73 2.79 6.79
C CYS A 23 -5.98 3.72 8.00
N PRO A 24 -5.59 3.39 9.24
CA PRO A 24 -5.83 4.28 10.39
C PRO A 24 -5.05 5.59 10.31
N MET A 25 -3.88 5.59 9.64
CA MET A 25 -3.10 6.81 9.41
C MET A 25 -3.80 7.75 8.43
N LEU A 26 -4.42 7.20 7.38
CA LEU A 26 -5.22 7.96 6.41
C LEU A 26 -6.54 8.45 6.99
N GLU A 27 -7.21 7.63 7.82
CA GLU A 27 -8.41 8.07 8.58
C GLU A 27 -8.09 9.27 9.49
N SER A 28 -6.87 9.35 10.02
CA SER A 28 -6.39 10.46 10.86
C SER A 28 -6.14 11.73 10.04
N GLN A 29 -5.79 11.59 8.76
CA GLN A 29 -5.66 12.69 7.79
C GLN A 29 -6.99 13.07 7.12
N LYS A 30 -8.10 12.40 7.49
CA LYS A 30 -9.45 12.56 6.90
C LYS A 30 -9.57 12.08 5.45
N GLU A 31 -8.64 11.26 5.00
CA GLU A 31 -8.62 10.61 3.68
C GLU A 31 -9.54 9.38 3.65
N TYR A 32 -10.82 9.56 3.98
CA TYR A 32 -11.76 8.45 4.17
C TYR A 32 -12.08 7.71 2.86
N ASP A 33 -12.09 8.41 1.74
CA ASP A 33 -12.36 7.83 0.42
C ASP A 33 -11.20 6.89 0.01
N ALA A 34 -9.95 7.35 0.16
CA ALA A 34 -8.76 6.53 -0.07
C ALA A 34 -8.72 5.29 0.85
N VAL A 35 -9.16 5.41 2.10
CA VAL A 35 -9.25 4.28 3.04
C VAL A 35 -10.28 3.25 2.58
N ALA A 36 -11.44 3.69 2.08
CA ALA A 36 -12.48 2.79 1.59
C ALA A 36 -11.98 1.99 0.38
N ASP A 37 -11.35 2.66 -0.58
CA ASP A 37 -10.80 2.04 -1.78
C ASP A 37 -9.66 1.08 -1.45
N LEU A 38 -8.75 1.48 -0.55
CA LEU A 38 -7.66 0.62 -0.08
C LEU A 38 -8.15 -0.61 0.69
N LYS A 39 -9.20 -0.50 1.50
CA LYS A 39 -9.80 -1.65 2.20
C LYS A 39 -10.41 -2.65 1.22
N VAL A 40 -11.18 -2.17 0.25
CA VAL A 40 -11.78 -3.02 -0.80
C VAL A 40 -10.70 -3.72 -1.62
N ALA A 41 -9.65 -2.99 -2.01
CA ALA A 41 -8.52 -3.56 -2.74
C ALA A 41 -7.76 -4.61 -1.90
N SER A 42 -7.51 -4.33 -0.61
CA SER A 42 -6.85 -5.26 0.31
C SER A 42 -7.64 -6.57 0.48
N ASP A 43 -8.96 -6.48 0.66
CA ASP A 43 -9.82 -7.66 0.78
C ASP A 43 -9.86 -8.46 -0.53
N THR A 44 -9.84 -7.77 -1.67
CA THR A 44 -9.75 -8.43 -2.98
C THR A 44 -8.40 -9.15 -3.14
N ILE A 45 -7.28 -8.53 -2.75
CA ILE A 45 -5.94 -9.13 -2.80
C ILE A 45 -5.83 -10.36 -1.89
N LYS A 46 -6.50 -10.35 -0.73
CA LYS A 46 -6.52 -11.48 0.21
C LYS A 46 -7.34 -12.67 -0.27
N ASN A 47 -8.49 -12.39 -0.89
CA ASN A 47 -9.46 -13.42 -1.28
C ASN A 47 -9.25 -13.94 -2.71
N ALA A 48 -8.69 -13.13 -3.60
CA ALA A 48 -8.42 -13.53 -4.97
C ALA A 48 -7.22 -14.48 -5.06
N VAL A 49 -7.27 -15.39 -6.03
CA VAL A 49 -6.15 -16.29 -6.33
C VAL A 49 -4.98 -15.46 -6.89
N GLU A 50 -3.78 -15.64 -6.34
CA GLU A 50 -2.60 -14.89 -6.77
C GLU A 50 -2.34 -15.02 -8.28
N GLY A 51 -2.15 -13.89 -8.95
CA GLY A 51 -1.93 -13.85 -10.40
C GLY A 51 -3.19 -14.03 -11.26
N SER A 52 -4.36 -14.19 -10.64
CA SER A 52 -5.66 -14.05 -11.32
C SER A 52 -5.86 -12.62 -11.84
N LYS A 53 -6.79 -12.45 -12.78
CA LYS A 53 -7.14 -11.13 -13.31
C LYS A 53 -7.66 -10.19 -12.22
N GLU A 54 -8.41 -10.72 -11.27
CA GLU A 54 -8.95 -9.96 -10.13
C GLU A 54 -7.85 -9.51 -9.18
N HIS A 55 -6.90 -10.39 -8.87
CA HIS A 55 -5.73 -10.05 -8.05
C HIS A 55 -4.89 -8.94 -8.71
N LYS A 56 -4.62 -9.05 -10.01
CA LYS A 56 -3.88 -8.01 -10.75
C LYS A 56 -4.64 -6.69 -10.85
N ALA A 57 -5.93 -6.73 -11.11
CA ALA A 57 -6.76 -5.52 -11.16
C ALA A 57 -6.80 -4.80 -9.81
N ALA A 58 -6.87 -5.54 -8.70
CA ALA A 58 -6.80 -4.96 -7.36
C ALA A 58 -5.42 -4.35 -7.07
N VAL A 59 -4.34 -5.02 -7.47
CA VAL A 59 -2.97 -4.48 -7.36
C VAL A 59 -2.80 -3.21 -8.20
N ASP A 60 -3.30 -3.19 -9.44
CA ASP A 60 -3.25 -2.02 -10.31
C ASP A 60 -4.09 -0.87 -9.73
N THR A 61 -5.26 -1.14 -9.15
CA THR A 61 -6.08 -0.13 -8.44
C THR A 61 -5.33 0.48 -7.26
N VAL A 62 -4.60 -0.34 -6.49
CA VAL A 62 -3.73 0.17 -5.42
C VAL A 62 -2.66 1.07 -6.03
N ILE A 63 -1.95 0.63 -7.07
CA ILE A 63 -0.91 1.46 -7.71
C ILE A 63 -1.49 2.78 -8.22
N ASP A 64 -2.64 2.76 -8.88
CA ASP A 64 -3.31 3.97 -9.39
C ASP A 64 -3.75 4.90 -8.25
N ALA A 65 -4.16 4.37 -7.09
CA ALA A 65 -4.43 5.18 -5.90
C ALA A 65 -3.16 5.84 -5.32
N PHE A 66 -1.96 5.33 -5.60
CA PHE A 66 -0.70 5.94 -5.16
C PHE A 66 0.00 6.77 -6.27
N GLU A 67 -0.27 6.48 -7.54
CA GLU A 67 0.34 7.15 -8.71
C GLU A 67 -0.58 8.19 -9.38
N GLY A 68 -1.89 8.15 -9.12
CA GLY A 68 -2.92 8.99 -9.73
C GLY A 68 -3.39 10.18 -8.88
N ASP A 69 -4.68 10.52 -8.97
CA ASP A 69 -5.35 11.73 -8.42
C ASP A 69 -5.42 11.81 -6.88
N HIS A 70 -4.82 10.87 -6.17
CA HIS A 70 -4.80 10.87 -4.70
C HIS A 70 -3.51 11.52 -4.18
N GLU A 71 -3.65 12.40 -3.17
CA GLU A 71 -2.54 13.14 -2.54
C GLU A 71 -1.51 12.23 -1.83
N LEU A 72 -1.66 10.90 -1.92
CA LEU A 72 -0.78 9.91 -1.32
C LEU A 72 0.67 9.97 -1.81
N MET A 73 0.89 10.45 -3.04
CA MET A 73 2.24 10.71 -3.56
C MET A 73 2.94 11.84 -2.78
N ALA A 74 2.22 12.83 -2.26
CA ALA A 74 2.79 13.92 -1.47
C ALA A 74 3.53 13.38 -0.23
N TYR A 75 2.98 12.34 0.39
CA TYR A 75 3.59 11.69 1.54
C TYR A 75 4.82 10.86 1.15
N THR A 76 4.92 10.34 -0.07
CA THR A 76 6.13 9.61 -0.50
C THR A 76 7.36 10.50 -0.73
N HIS A 77 7.18 11.82 -0.85
CA HIS A 77 8.24 12.76 -1.22
C HIS A 77 8.53 13.88 -0.20
N GLN A 78 7.69 14.10 0.81
CA GLN A 78 7.96 15.11 1.85
C GLN A 78 9.17 14.72 2.72
N ARG A 79 10.27 15.47 2.58
CA ARG A 79 11.41 15.51 3.49
C ARG A 79 11.80 16.97 3.71
N ASP A 80 11.36 17.58 4.82
CA ASP A 80 11.87 18.91 5.18
C ASP A 80 11.95 19.25 6.67
N THR A 81 11.70 18.32 7.62
CA THR A 81 11.79 18.67 9.05
C THR A 81 12.26 17.54 9.96
N ASP A 82 13.12 17.89 10.93
CA ASP A 82 13.73 17.06 11.99
C ASP A 82 12.73 16.53 13.07
N GLN A 83 11.42 16.46 12.78
CA GLN A 83 10.42 15.90 13.69
C GLN A 83 9.85 14.59 13.14
N TRP A 84 10.34 13.49 13.71
CA TRP A 84 9.81 12.15 13.55
C TRP A 84 8.55 11.97 14.41
N THR A 85 7.34 12.05 13.83
CA THR A 85 6.13 11.70 14.61
C THR A 85 5.07 10.91 13.85
N GLU A 86 4.56 11.34 12.70
CA GLU A 86 3.46 10.61 12.02
C GLU A 86 3.56 10.65 10.48
N VAL A 87 3.99 11.77 9.92
CA VAL A 87 4.11 11.97 8.45
C VAL A 87 5.16 11.04 7.84
N GLU A 88 6.28 10.82 8.53
CA GLU A 88 7.32 9.88 8.07
C GLU A 88 6.87 8.43 8.13
N GLU A 89 6.07 8.06 9.14
CA GLU A 89 5.54 6.71 9.22
C GLU A 89 4.53 6.48 8.09
N LEU A 90 3.68 7.48 7.81
CA LEU A 90 2.73 7.48 6.70
C LEU A 90 3.47 7.42 5.34
N SER A 91 4.55 8.19 5.17
CA SER A 91 5.45 8.14 4.02
C SER A 91 6.05 6.76 3.82
N HIS A 92 6.61 6.17 4.89
CA HIS A 92 7.27 4.88 4.84
C HIS A 92 6.28 3.75 4.59
N GLN A 93 5.09 3.77 5.19
CA GLN A 93 4.04 2.80 4.91
C GLN A 93 3.52 2.94 3.48
N SER A 94 3.27 4.16 3.00
CA SER A 94 2.84 4.43 1.62
C SER A 94 3.85 3.92 0.60
N ALA A 95 5.13 4.23 0.80
CA ALA A 95 6.21 3.74 -0.05
C ALA A 95 6.33 2.20 0.01
N ARG A 96 6.08 1.59 1.17
CA ARG A 96 6.08 0.13 1.33
C ARG A 96 4.92 -0.50 0.56
N VAL A 97 3.71 0.04 0.65
CA VAL A 97 2.53 -0.43 -0.08
C VAL A 97 2.79 -0.36 -1.59
N LEU A 98 3.23 0.80 -2.10
CA LEU A 98 3.54 0.98 -3.52
C LEU A 98 4.62 0.01 -4.03
N ASN A 99 5.71 -0.17 -3.27
CA ASN A 99 6.77 -1.10 -3.65
C ASN A 99 6.32 -2.56 -3.65
N LEU A 100 5.44 -2.95 -2.73
CA LEU A 100 4.88 -4.31 -2.69
C LEU A 100 3.89 -4.52 -3.84
N ALA A 101 3.04 -3.54 -4.13
CA ALA A 101 2.11 -3.58 -5.26
C ALA A 101 2.85 -3.70 -6.60
N ARG A 102 3.89 -2.86 -6.83
CA ARG A 102 4.72 -2.94 -8.05
C ARG A 102 5.45 -4.27 -8.24
N ARG A 103 5.71 -5.03 -7.17
CA ARG A 103 6.33 -6.36 -7.27
C ARG A 103 5.35 -7.47 -7.65
N LEU A 104 4.06 -7.23 -7.44
CA LEU A 104 2.97 -8.18 -7.71
C LEU A 104 2.37 -8.03 -9.11
N ARG A 105 2.54 -6.85 -9.74
CA ARG A 105 2.28 -6.63 -11.17
C ARG A 105 3.13 -7.56 -12.05
#